data_AF-U6MAW5-F1
#
_entry.id   AF-U6MAW5-F1
#
_cell.length_a   1.000
_cell.length_b   1.000
_cell.length_c   1.000
_cell.angle_alpha   90.00
_cell.angle_beta   90.00
_cell.angle_gamma   90.00
#
_symmetry.space_group_name_H-M   'P 1'
#
loop_
_entity.id
_entity.type
_entity.pdbx_description
1 polymer ?
#
loop_
_entity_poly.entity_id
_entity_poly.type
_entity_poly.pdbx_seq_one_letter_code
_entity_poly.pdbx_strand_id
1 'polypeptide(L)'
;MDKLIEGENNTATITNDGATVLNLLQVKHPAAALLVDVAQSQDLEVGDGTTSVVVFAGELLQEAKHFIEEGMATQIIVHGIRTARDLALKRIDEIKISLADQSSE
;
A
#
# COMPACT_ATOMS: atom_id res chain seq x y z
N MET A 1 8.68 13.46 2.41
CA MET A 1 10.12 13.83 2.44
C MET A 1 10.64 13.55 1.05
N ASP A 2 11.17 14.57 0.39
CA ASP A 2 11.69 14.38 -0.97
C ASP A 2 12.84 13.39 -0.97
N LYS A 3 12.86 12.50 -1.97
CA LYS A 3 13.93 11.54 -2.21
C LYS A 3 14.70 11.97 -3.45
N LEU A 4 16.02 11.97 -3.35
CA LEU A 4 16.91 12.07 -4.49
C LEU A 4 17.28 10.65 -4.92
N ILE A 5 17.01 10.33 -6.19
CA ILE A 5 17.33 9.04 -6.80
C ILE A 5 18.24 9.30 -7.99
N GLU A 6 19.37 8.60 -8.02
CA GLU A 6 20.30 8.62 -9.15
C GLU A 6 20.05 7.39 -10.04
N GLY A 7 19.66 7.64 -11.30
CA GLY A 7 19.49 6.59 -12.30
C GLY A 7 20.80 6.20 -12.99
N GLU A 8 20.76 5.19 -13.87
CA GLU A 8 21.96 4.60 -14.52
C GLU A 8 22.78 5.58 -15.36
N ASN A 9 22.19 6.71 -15.78
CA ASN A 9 22.84 7.72 -16.63
C ASN A 9 23.31 8.96 -15.84
N ASN A 10 23.56 8.84 -14.53
CA ASN A 10 23.82 9.98 -13.60
C ASN A 10 22.70 11.03 -13.63
N THR A 11 21.49 10.64 -14.03
CA THR A 11 20.32 11.53 -13.98
C THR A 11 19.76 11.51 -12.57
N ALA A 12 19.91 12.63 -11.86
CA ALA A 12 19.31 12.82 -10.55
C ALA A 12 17.83 13.22 -10.71
N THR A 13 16.94 12.45 -10.09
CA THR A 13 15.51 12.77 -9.99
C THR A 13 15.17 13.04 -8.53
N ILE A 14 14.46 14.14 -8.27
CA ILE A 14 13.94 14.47 -6.94
C ILE A 14 12.43 14.28 -6.99
N THR A 15 11.90 13.38 -6.14
CA THR A 15 10.47 13.10 -6.08
C THR A 15 10.04 12.64 -4.68
N ASN A 16 8.78 12.91 -4.35
CA ASN A 16 8.12 12.41 -3.13
C ASN A 16 6.97 11.44 -3.47
N ASP A 17 6.69 11.19 -4.75
CA ASP A 17 5.68 10.20 -5.14
C ASP A 17 6.24 8.78 -5.01
N GLY A 18 5.55 7.94 -4.23
CA GLY A 18 5.95 6.57 -3.96
C GLY A 18 6.00 5.69 -5.20
N ALA A 19 5.06 5.86 -6.14
CA ALA A 19 5.04 5.09 -7.38
C ALA A 19 6.25 5.43 -8.26
N THR A 20 6.55 6.72 -8.43
CA THR A 20 7.75 7.21 -9.14
C THR A 20 9.02 6.68 -8.49
N VAL A 21 9.13 6.74 -7.16
CA VAL A 21 10.29 6.19 -6.44
C VAL A 21 10.47 4.71 -6.75
N LEU A 22 9.40 3.91 -6.67
CA LEU A 22 9.45 2.46 -6.87
C LEU A 22 9.77 2.08 -8.33
N ASN A 23 9.37 2.88 -9.31
CA ASN A 23 9.67 2.67 -10.73
C ASN A 23 11.14 2.96 -11.07
N LEU A 24 11.75 3.93 -10.39
CA LEU A 24 13.16 4.28 -10.61
C LEU A 24 14.12 3.33 -9.88
N LEU A 25 13.64 2.61 -8.87
CA LEU A 25 14.42 1.63 -8.14
C LEU A 25 14.48 0.30 -8.89
N GLN A 26 15.69 -0.25 -9.05
CA GLN A 26 15.87 -1.58 -9.62
C GLN A 26 15.54 -2.66 -8.59
N VAL A 27 14.27 -3.07 -8.56
CA VAL A 27 13.79 -4.12 -7.65
C VAL A 27 14.11 -5.50 -8.20
N LYS A 28 15.04 -6.22 -7.54
CA LYS A 28 15.44 -7.58 -7.94
C LYS A 28 14.65 -8.69 -7.24
N HIS A 29 14.09 -8.40 -6.06
CA HIS A 29 13.43 -9.42 -5.24
C HIS A 29 11.97 -9.58 -5.68
N PRO A 30 11.49 -10.81 -6.01
CA PRO A 30 10.12 -11.01 -6.49
C PRO A 30 9.03 -10.49 -5.54
N ALA A 31 9.20 -10.69 -4.22
CA ALA A 31 8.23 -10.17 -3.25
C ALA A 31 8.20 -8.63 -3.20
N ALA A 32 9.33 -7.96 -3.48
CA ALA A 32 9.35 -6.51 -3.55
C ALA A 32 8.74 -6.01 -4.86
N ALA A 33 8.88 -6.77 -5.97
CA ALA A 33 8.19 -6.46 -7.22
C ALA A 33 6.66 -6.44 -7.05
N LEU A 34 6.11 -7.38 -6.26
CA LEU A 34 4.68 -7.37 -5.91
C LEU A 34 4.25 -6.08 -5.19
N LEU A 35 5.11 -5.49 -4.35
CA LEU A 35 4.81 -4.21 -3.69
C LEU A 35 4.87 -3.02 -4.67
N VAL A 36 5.73 -3.08 -5.68
CA VAL A 36 5.76 -2.10 -6.78
C VAL A 36 4.43 -2.16 -7.55
N ASP A 37 3.97 -3.36 -7.91
CA ASP A 37 2.73 -3.54 -8.65
C ASP A 37 1.50 -3.00 -7.87
N VAL A 38 1.48 -3.19 -6.55
CA VAL A 38 0.43 -2.64 -5.66
C VAL A 38 0.46 -1.11 -5.66
N ALA A 39 1.64 -0.49 -5.56
CA ALA A 39 1.79 0.95 -5.60
C ALA A 39 1.34 1.54 -6.94
N GLN A 40 1.73 0.91 -8.06
CA GLN A 40 1.33 1.33 -9.40
C GLN A 40 -0.19 1.21 -9.60
N SER A 41 -0.82 0.13 -9.13
CA SER A 41 -2.28 0.01 -9.20
C SER A 41 -2.99 1.15 -8.45
N GLN A 42 -2.49 1.52 -7.27
CA GLN A 42 -3.06 2.62 -6.48
C GLN A 42 -2.89 3.97 -7.19
N ASP A 43 -1.73 4.19 -7.82
CA ASP A 43 -1.45 5.40 -8.61
C ASP A 43 -2.37 5.51 -9.84
N LEU A 44 -2.61 4.39 -10.54
CA LEU A 44 -3.48 4.35 -11.72
C LEU A 44 -4.96 4.62 -11.40
N GLU A 45 -5.45 4.13 -10.26
CA GLU A 45 -6.87 4.25 -9.89
C GLU A 45 -7.22 5.59 -9.24
N VAL A 46 -6.34 6.11 -8.35
CA VAL A 46 -6.64 7.29 -7.51
C VAL A 46 -5.58 8.38 -7.64
N GLY A 47 -4.34 8.05 -8.02
CA GLY A 47 -3.23 9.00 -8.09
C GLY A 47 -2.72 9.50 -6.74
N ASP A 48 -3.16 8.86 -5.64
CA ASP A 48 -2.75 9.19 -4.28
C ASP A 48 -2.76 7.93 -3.39
N GLY A 49 -2.06 8.01 -2.25
CA GLY A 49 -1.98 6.92 -1.28
C GLY A 49 -0.99 5.80 -1.66
N THR A 50 -0.18 6.01 -2.72
CA THR A 50 0.82 5.05 -3.22
C THR A 50 1.80 4.64 -2.13
N THR A 51 2.22 5.59 -1.28
CA THR A 51 3.09 5.29 -0.13
C THR A 51 2.34 4.55 0.97
N SER A 52 1.13 4.98 1.29
CA SER A 52 0.32 4.43 2.37
C SER A 52 -0.01 2.96 2.15
N VAL A 53 -0.38 2.57 0.91
CA VAL A 53 -0.72 1.18 0.60
C VAL A 53 0.50 0.25 0.73
N VAL A 54 1.69 0.71 0.33
CA VAL A 54 2.93 -0.09 0.43
C VAL A 54 3.34 -0.27 1.89
N VAL A 55 3.31 0.80 2.67
CA VAL A 55 3.61 0.73 4.12
C VAL A 55 2.61 -0.17 4.83
N PHE A 56 1.32 -0.05 4.53
CA PHE A 56 0.29 -0.88 5.12
C PHE A 56 0.46 -2.37 4.78
N ALA A 57 0.79 -2.70 3.53
CA ALA A 57 1.08 -4.07 3.11
C ALA A 57 2.31 -4.64 3.83
N GLY A 58 3.37 -3.85 3.99
CA GLY A 58 4.56 -4.23 4.74
C GLY A 58 4.25 -4.56 6.20
N GLU A 59 3.46 -3.72 6.86
CA GLU A 59 3.07 -3.92 8.27
C GLU A 59 2.20 -5.17 8.45
N LEU A 60 1.24 -5.42 7.54
CA LEU A 60 0.44 -6.65 7.57
C LEU A 60 1.30 -7.91 7.46
N LEU A 61 2.36 -7.88 6.64
CA LEU A 61 3.29 -9.01 6.51
C LEU A 61 4.19 -9.16 7.74
N GLN A 62 4.61 -8.05 8.34
CA GLN A 62 5.39 -8.03 9.58
C GLN A 62 4.60 -8.66 10.74
N GLU A 63 3.33 -8.31 10.89
CA GLU A 63 2.44 -8.93 11.90
C GLU A 63 2.13 -10.40 11.57
N ALA A 64 1.86 -10.71 10.29
CA ALA A 64 1.63 -12.09 9.87
C ALA A 64 2.82 -13.01 10.15
N LYS A 65 4.05 -12.49 10.06
CA LYS A 65 5.27 -13.23 10.37
C LYS A 65 5.27 -13.78 11.79
N HIS A 66 4.80 -13.02 12.77
CA HIS A 66 4.73 -13.48 14.16
C HIS A 66 3.86 -14.73 14.32
N PHE A 67 2.68 -14.75 13.70
CA PHE A 67 1.80 -15.92 13.73
C PHE A 67 2.39 -17.13 12.98
N ILE A 68 3.11 -16.90 11.88
CA ILE A 68 3.80 -17.96 11.15
C ILE A 68 4.90 -18.58 12.01
N GLU A 69 5.68 -17.76 12.72
CA GLU A 69 6.73 -18.22 13.62
C GLU A 69 6.18 -19.03 14.81
N GLU A 70 4.96 -18.75 15.25
CA GLU A 70 4.21 -19.54 16.24
C GLU A 70 3.60 -20.84 15.69
N GLY A 71 3.75 -21.11 14.39
CA GLY A 71 3.26 -22.32 13.74
C GLY A 71 1.80 -22.25 13.24
N MET A 72 1.21 -21.06 13.17
CA MET A 72 -0.13 -20.88 12.62
C MET A 72 -0.13 -21.14 11.10
N ALA A 73 -1.13 -21.89 10.62
CA ALA A 73 -1.29 -22.14 9.19
C ALA A 73 -1.60 -20.85 8.42
N THR A 74 -0.89 -20.59 7.34
CA THR A 74 -1.02 -19.35 6.54
C THR A 74 -2.45 -19.13 6.03
N GLN A 75 -3.20 -20.20 5.72
CA GLN A 75 -4.60 -20.05 5.28
C GLN A 75 -5.48 -19.39 6.34
N ILE A 76 -5.22 -19.65 7.63
CA ILE A 76 -5.97 -19.06 8.75
C ILE A 76 -5.68 -17.56 8.84
N ILE A 77 -4.41 -17.17 8.74
CA ILE A 77 -3.99 -15.76 8.76
C ILE A 77 -4.64 -14.99 7.62
N VAL A 78 -4.56 -15.52 6.39
CA VAL A 78 -5.17 -14.91 5.20
C VAL A 78 -6.70 -14.78 5.36
N HIS A 79 -7.35 -15.81 5.91
CA HIS A 79 -8.78 -15.78 6.18
C HIS A 79 -9.13 -14.71 7.22
N GLY A 80 -8.35 -14.60 8.31
CA GLY A 80 -8.52 -13.58 9.34
C GLY A 80 -8.38 -12.16 8.78
N ILE A 81 -7.35 -11.90 7.97
CA ILE A 81 -7.13 -10.59 7.33
C ILE A 81 -8.29 -10.23 6.39
N ARG A 82 -8.81 -11.18 5.59
CA ARG A 82 -9.96 -10.94 4.71
C ARG A 82 -11.23 -10.60 5.48
N THR A 83 -11.51 -11.34 6.55
CA THR A 83 -12.66 -11.06 7.42
C THR A 83 -12.53 -9.69 8.09
N ALA A 84 -11.33 -9.32 8.56
CA ALA A 84 -11.07 -8.01 9.13
C ALA A 84 -11.24 -6.87 8.10
N ARG A 85 -10.78 -7.09 6.86
CA ARG A 85 -10.95 -6.14 5.74
C ARG A 85 -12.43 -5.87 5.48
N ASP A 86 -13.27 -6.89 5.44
CA ASP A 86 -14.71 -6.72 5.19
C ASP A 86 -15.41 -5.95 6.33
N LEU A 87 -15.03 -6.22 7.58
CA LEU A 87 -15.52 -5.47 8.73
C LEU A 87 -15.06 -4.00 8.69
N ALA A 88 -13.80 -3.75 8.35
CA ALA A 88 -13.24 -2.40 8.25
C ALA A 88 -13.94 -1.59 7.15
N LEU A 89 -14.17 -2.17 5.98
CA LEU A 89 -14.90 -1.51 4.89
C LEU A 89 -16.34 -1.19 5.28
N LYS A 90 -17.04 -2.13 5.92
CA LYS A 90 -18.38 -1.88 6.44
C LYS A 90 -18.38 -0.70 7.42
N ARG A 91 -17.38 -0.65 8.32
CA ARG A 91 -17.27 0.44 9.29
C ARG A 91 -16.99 1.78 8.63
N ILE A 92 -16.12 1.82 7.62
CA ILE A 92 -15.84 3.03 6.83
C ILE A 92 -17.13 3.52 6.15
N ASP A 93 -17.93 2.62 5.58
CA ASP A 93 -19.21 2.94 4.95
C ASP A 93 -20.25 3.49 5.93
N GLU A 94 -20.25 3.04 7.19
CA GLU A 94 -21.16 3.55 8.22
C GLU A 94 -20.79 4.97 8.70
N ILE A 95 -19.50 5.33 8.69
CA ILE A 95 -19.01 6.61 9.20
C ILE A 95 -18.74 7.64 8.10
N LYS A 96 -18.83 7.26 6.83
CA LYS A 96 -18.59 8.19 5.72
C LYS A 96 -19.63 9.31 5.76
N ILE A 97 -19.17 10.53 5.52
CA ILE A 97 -20.03 11.71 5.45
C ILE A 97 -20.19 12.10 3.99
N SER A 98 -21.44 12.14 3.51
CA SER A 98 -21.77 12.65 2.18
C SER A 98 -21.65 14.18 2.18
N LEU A 99 -20.75 14.70 1.34
CA LEU A 99 -20.60 16.15 1.14
C LEU A 99 -21.65 16.72 0.17
N ALA A 100 -22.38 15.85 -0.55
CA ALA A 100 -23.44 16.28 -1.47
C ALA A 100 -24.65 16.89 -0.73
N ASP A 101 -24.83 16.56 0.55
CA ASP A 101 -25.95 17.04 1.37
C ASP A 101 -25.64 18.36 2.10
N GLN A 102 -24.43 18.93 1.94
CA GLN A 102 -23.97 20.14 2.64
C GLN A 102 -23.91 21.39 1.77
N SER A 103 -24.20 21.30 0.46
CA SER A 103 -24.15 22.43 -0.49
C SER A 103 -25.50 23.15 -0.67
N SER A 104 -26.43 22.97 0.28
CA SER A 104 -27.73 23.67 0.30
C SER A 104 -27.80 24.69 1.44
N GLU A 105 -26.87 25.64 1.50
CA GLU A 105 -27.03 26.94 2.18
C GLU A 105 -26.32 28.05 1.38
#